data_AF-A0A5J4Q3J4-F1
#
_entry.id   AF-A0A5J4Q3J4-F1
#
_cell.length_a   1.000
_cell.length_b   1.000
_cell.length_c   1.000
_cell.angle_alpha   90.00
_cell.angle_beta   90.00
_cell.angle_gamma   90.00
#
_symmetry.space_group_name_H-M   'P 1'
#
loop_
_entity.id
_entity.type
_entity.pdbx_description
1 polymer ?
#
loop_
_entity_poly.entity_id
_entity_poly.type
_entity_poly.pdbx_seq_one_letter_code
_entity_poly.pdbx_strand_id
1 'polypeptide(L)'
;ELGGIDKALEIAIQKADIEHYTILAYPEKKGLLSSLLENKIENYMESKLLKSNLGDYYNEFNILRGIGKNDFIQARLPIELNVD
;
A
#
# COMPACT_ATOMS: atom_id res chain seq x y z
N GLU A 1 -14.45 -22.41 -33.88
CA GLU A 1 -13.87 -22.37 -32.53
C GLU A 1 -13.99 -20.95 -32.00
N LEU A 2 -14.42 -20.77 -30.75
CA LEU A 2 -14.46 -19.44 -30.12
C LEU A 2 -13.01 -18.97 -29.96
N GLY A 3 -12.61 -18.00 -30.78
CA GLY A 3 -11.22 -17.53 -30.89
C GLY A 3 -10.62 -17.24 -29.52
N GLY A 4 -9.57 -17.99 -29.18
CA GLY A 4 -8.83 -17.84 -27.94
C GLY A 4 -7.93 -16.60 -27.95
N ILE A 5 -7.12 -16.49 -26.89
CA ILE A 5 -6.14 -15.40 -26.70
C ILE A 5 -5.18 -15.30 -27.89
N ASP A 6 -4.80 -16.43 -28.50
CA ASP A 6 -3.89 -16.47 -29.64
C ASP A 6 -4.43 -15.73 -30.86
N LYS A 7 -5.74 -15.88 -31.14
CA LYS A 7 -6.43 -15.19 -32.23
C LYS A 7 -6.49 -13.68 -32.00
N ALA A 8 -6.74 -13.29 -30.75
CA ALA A 8 -6.80 -11.88 -30.37
C ALA A 8 -5.42 -11.21 -30.47
N LEU A 9 -4.36 -11.93 -30.07
CA LEU A 9 -2.98 -11.47 -30.17
C LEU A 9 -2.57 -11.27 -31.63
N GLU A 10 -2.89 -12.23 -32.52
CA GLU A 10 -2.61 -12.15 -33.95
C GLU A 10 -3.26 -10.91 -34.60
N ILE A 11 -4.53 -10.64 -34.31
CA ILE A 11 -5.24 -9.47 -34.83
C ILE A 11 -4.65 -8.17 -34.28
N ALA A 12 -4.23 -8.14 -33.01
CA ALA A 12 -3.61 -6.96 -32.40
C ALA A 12 -2.25 -6.65 -33.04
N ILE A 13 -1.43 -7.68 -33.29
CA ILE A 13 -0.13 -7.53 -33.99
C ILE A 13 -0.34 -7.02 -35.41
N GLN A 14 -1.27 -7.61 -36.16
CA GLN A 14 -1.61 -7.17 -37.52
C GLN A 14 -2.11 -5.73 -37.57
N LYS A 15 -2.90 -5.30 -36.57
CA LYS A 15 -3.37 -3.91 -36.48
C LYS A 15 -2.28 -2.93 -36.07
N ALA A 16 -1.30 -3.37 -35.29
CA ALA A 16 -0.23 -2.54 -34.77
C ALA A 16 1.02 -2.49 -35.68
N ASP A 17 1.05 -3.29 -36.76
CA ASP A 17 2.12 -3.32 -37.78
C ASP A 17 3.53 -3.46 -37.18
N ILE A 18 3.67 -4.38 -36.22
CA ILE A 18 4.90 -4.61 -35.46
C ILE A 18 5.41 -6.03 -35.70
N GLU A 19 6.63 -6.14 -36.22
CA GLU A 19 7.28 -7.44 -36.48
C GLU A 19 7.88 -8.06 -35.21
N HIS A 20 8.27 -7.24 -34.24
CA HIS A 20 8.98 -7.68 -33.04
C HIS A 20 8.16 -7.34 -31.80
N TYR A 21 7.65 -8.37 -31.13
CA TYR A 21 6.91 -8.25 -29.89
C TYR A 21 7.42 -9.29 -28.88
N THR A 22 7.41 -8.93 -27.60
CA THR A 22 7.73 -9.85 -26.51
C THR A 22 6.48 -10.03 -25.66
N ILE A 23 6.07 -11.27 -25.48
CA ILE A 23 4.96 -11.60 -24.59
C ILE A 23 5.52 -11.59 -23.16
N LEU A 24 5.15 -10.57 -22.40
CA LEU A 24 5.43 -10.50 -20.97
C LEU A 24 4.23 -11.04 -20.22
N ALA A 25 4.45 -12.05 -19.39
CA ALA A 25 3.43 -12.48 -18.45
C ALA A 25 3.16 -11.32 -17.47
N TYR A 26 1.88 -11.00 -17.29
CA TYR A 26 1.50 -10.01 -16.28
C TYR A 26 1.96 -10.52 -14.91
N PRO A 27 2.68 -9.69 -14.11
CA PRO A 27 3.17 -10.13 -12.82
C PRO A 27 2.01 -10.59 -11.95
N GLU A 28 2.19 -11.72 -11.28
CA GLU A 28 1.15 -12.27 -10.41
C GLU A 28 0.74 -11.22 -9.36
N LYS A 29 -0.58 -11.10 -9.13
CA LYS A 29 -1.08 -10.18 -8.11
C LYS A 29 -0.46 -10.58 -6.78
N LYS A 30 0.22 -9.65 -6.11
CA LYS A 30 0.75 -9.87 -4.76
C LYS A 30 -0.34 -10.42 -3.86
N GLY A 31 -0.07 -11.54 -3.21
CA GLY A 31 -1.01 -12.15 -2.28
C GLY A 31 -1.40 -11.18 -1.16
N LEU A 32 -2.59 -11.36 -0.59
CA LEU A 32 -3.09 -10.50 0.50
C LEU A 32 -2.09 -10.41 1.66
N LEU A 33 -1.45 -11.53 2.01
CA LEU A 33 -0.42 -11.57 3.07
C LEU A 33 0.83 -10.78 2.68
N SER A 34 1.31 -10.90 1.44
CA SER A 34 2.47 -10.16 0.93
C SER A 34 2.22 -8.65 0.96
N SER A 35 1.04 -8.23 0.50
CA SER A 35 0.63 -6.81 0.55
C SER A 35 0.56 -6.28 1.99
N LEU A 36 0.02 -7.06 2.93
CA LEU A 36 -0.03 -6.65 4.34
C LEU A 36 1.35 -6.57 4.99
N LEU A 37 2.26 -7.49 4.66
CA LEU A 37 3.62 -7.51 5.20
C LEU A 37 4.45 -6.33 4.68
N GLU A 38 4.42 -6.07 3.37
CA GLU A 38 5.12 -4.94 2.76
C GLU A 38 4.63 -3.61 3.34
N ASN A 39 3.32 -3.39 3.37
CA ASN A 39 2.73 -2.17 3.93
C ASN A 39 3.09 -1.98 5.41
N LYS A 40 3.13 -3.04 6.23
CA LYS A 40 3.47 -2.91 7.65
C LYS A 40 4.94 -2.56 7.88
N ILE A 41 5.84 -3.13 7.08
CA ILE A 41 7.29 -2.88 7.20
C ILE A 41 7.61 -1.42 6.87
N GLU A 42 7.04 -0.90 5.77
CA GLU A 42 7.24 0.50 5.36
C GLU A 42 6.72 1.48 6.43
N ASN A 43 5.50 1.28 6.92
CA ASN A 43 4.91 2.14 7.96
C ASN A 43 5.69 2.07 9.31
N TYR A 44 6.24 0.90 9.66
CA TYR A 44 7.06 0.75 10.85
C TYR A 44 8.40 1.51 10.74
N MET A 45 9.02 1.51 9.56
CA MET A 45 10.26 2.25 9.34
C MET A 45 10.02 3.76 9.37
N GLU A 46 8.96 4.23 8.73
CA GLU A 46 8.58 5.65 8.73
C GLU A 46 8.28 6.15 10.15
N SER A 47 7.50 5.40 10.92
CA SER A 47 7.21 5.76 12.33
C SER A 47 8.45 5.75 13.21
N LYS A 48 9.39 4.82 13.01
CA LYS A 48 10.67 4.80 13.73
C LYS A 48 11.56 5.99 13.37
N LEU A 49 11.58 6.38 12.09
CA LEU A 49 12.29 7.58 11.64
C LEU A 49 11.65 8.85 12.20
N LEU A 50 10.32 8.98 12.15
CA LEU A 50 9.60 10.12 12.74
C LEU A 50 9.85 10.21 14.25
N LYS A 51 9.80 9.08 14.96
CA LYS A 51 10.14 9.01 16.39
C LYS A 51 11.59 9.43 16.65
N SER A 52 12.53 8.99 15.82
CA SER A 52 13.94 9.38 15.94
C SER A 52 14.18 10.87 15.67
N ASN A 53 13.43 11.48 14.74
CA ASN A 53 13.59 12.88 14.39
C ASN A 53 12.93 13.83 15.39
N LEU A 54 11.77 13.45 15.94
CA LEU A 54 11.04 14.28 16.90
C LEU A 54 11.51 14.07 18.34
N GLY A 55 12.14 12.95 18.65
CA GLY A 55 12.65 12.64 19.99
C GLY A 55 11.53 12.72 21.03
N ASP A 56 11.76 13.49 22.09
CA ASP A 56 10.80 13.66 23.19
C ASP A 56 9.47 14.26 22.73
N TYR A 57 9.48 15.13 21.70
CA TYR A 57 8.28 15.79 21.16
C TYR A 57 7.37 14.89 20.34
N TYR A 58 7.78 13.64 20.08
CA TYR A 58 7.00 12.71 19.27
C TYR A 58 5.63 12.43 19.91
N ASN A 59 5.57 12.32 21.24
CA ASN A 59 4.33 11.98 21.95
C ASN A 59 3.32 13.12 21.89
N GLU A 60 3.73 14.35 22.15
CA GLU A 60 2.88 15.55 22.05
C GLU A 60 2.38 15.74 20.62
N PHE A 61 3.24 15.54 19.63
CA PHE A 61 2.85 15.61 18.22
C PHE A 61 1.85 14.52 17.83
N ASN A 62 2.03 13.30 18.34
CA ASN A 62 1.14 12.18 18.05
C ASN A 62 -0.26 12.38 18.67
N ILE A 63 -0.33 12.96 19.88
CA ILE A 63 -1.57 13.39 20.53
C ILE A 63 -2.28 14.44 19.68
N LEU A 64 -1.57 15.50 19.26
CA LEU A 64 -2.15 16.56 18.42
C LEU A 64 -2.67 16.03 17.08
N ARG A 65 -1.94 15.09 16.46
CA ARG A 65 -2.35 14.40 15.23
C ARG A 65 -3.61 13.55 15.43
N GLY A 66 -3.83 13.00 16.62
CA GLY A 66 -4.97 12.16 16.97
C GLY A 66 -6.27 12.91 17.25
N ILE A 67 -6.20 14.17 17.68
CA ILE A 67 -7.38 14.97 18.08
C ILE A 67 -8.37 15.15 16.91
N GLY A 68 -7.90 15.26 15.67
CA GLY A 68 -8.76 15.44 14.48
C GLY A 68 -9.25 14.16 13.81
N LYS A 69 -8.81 12.97 14.25
CA LYS A 69 -9.13 11.68 13.61
C LYS A 69 -10.22 10.87 14.33
N ASN A 70 -10.68 11.33 15.49
CA ASN A 70 -11.74 10.66 16.23
C ASN A 70 -13.11 11.21 15.77
N ASP A 71 -13.96 10.34 15.23
CA ASP A 71 -15.37 10.67 15.02
C ASP A 71 -15.99 11.04 16.37
N PHE A 72 -16.54 12.25 16.47
CA PHE A 72 -17.09 12.85 17.70
C PHE A 72 -18.38 12.18 18.22
N ILE A 73 -18.52 10.85 18.11
CA ILE A 73 -19.72 10.17 18.58
C ILE A 73 -19.76 10.14 20.11
N GLN A 74 -18.61 10.06 20.81
CA GLN A 74 -18.49 10.31 22.27
C GLN A 74 -17.06 10.71 22.65
N ALA A 75 -16.88 11.89 23.28
CA ALA A 75 -15.59 12.41 23.73
C ALA A 75 -15.02 11.65 24.95
N ARG A 76 -14.43 10.48 24.71
CA ARG A 76 -13.54 9.83 25.70
C ARG A 76 -12.12 10.32 25.48
N LEU A 77 -11.42 10.65 26.58
CA LEU A 77 -9.98 10.89 26.52
C LEU A 77 -9.28 9.63 26.00
N PRO A 78 -8.40 9.72 25.00
CA PRO A 78 -7.59 8.58 24.58
C PRO A 78 -6.67 8.20 25.75
N ILE A 79 -6.77 6.95 26.21
CA ILE A 79 -5.86 6.40 27.22
C ILE A 79 -4.69 5.76 26.46
N GLU A 80 -3.49 6.31 26.61
CA GLU A 80 -2.28 5.63 26.16
C GLU A 80 -1.94 4.51 27.17
N LEU A 81 -2.05 3.26 26.71
CA LEU A 81 -1.57 2.11 27.48
C LEU A 81 -0.04 2.10 27.37
N ASN A 82 0.63 2.50 28.46
CA ASN A 82 2.07 2.30 28.58
C ASN A 82 2.31 0.87 29.09
N VAL A 83 2.86 0.01 28.24
CA VAL A 83 3.29 -1.35 28.63
C VAL A 83 4.80 -1.30 28.75
N ASP A 84 5.29 -1.33 29.98
CA ASP A 84 6.71 -1.53 30.30
C ASP A 84 7.15 -2.98 30.05
#